data_AF-A0A075K5P2-F1
#
_entry.id   AF-A0A075K5P2-F1
#
_cell.length_a   1.000
_cell.length_b   1.000
_cell.length_c   1.000
_cell.angle_alpha   90.00
_cell.angle_beta   90.00
_cell.angle_gamma   90.00
#
_symmetry.space_group_name_H-M   'P 1'
#
loop_
_entity.id
_entity.type
_entity.pdbx_description
1 polymer ?
#
loop_
_entity_poly.entity_id
_entity_poly.type
_entity_poly.pdbx_seq_one_letter_code
_entity_poly.pdbx_strand_id
1 'polypeptide(L)'
;MKTILRPLVWLLACSAGASAWAAQSSEPAMSLEQAVAQVQHETGGKVLSASTVRRGRSSFEHRVKVLTPTGHVRVVTVTTEASKAPASDDSTKNPSSDGGSNKEKH
;
A
#
# COMPACT_ATOMS: atom_id res chain seq x y z
N MET A 1 18.11 26.47 17.21
CA MET A 1 18.30 27.73 16.46
C MET A 1 19.60 27.65 15.66
N LYS A 2 19.53 27.40 14.35
CA LYS A 2 20.31 28.11 13.32
C LYS A 2 19.79 27.67 11.94
N THR A 3 19.17 28.64 11.29
CA THR A 3 18.59 28.70 9.96
C THR A 3 19.60 28.39 8.85
N ILE A 4 19.13 28.04 7.65
CA ILE A 4 19.28 28.87 6.43
C ILE A 4 18.44 28.25 5.29
N LEU A 5 17.35 28.98 5.02
CA LEU A 5 16.52 29.03 3.83
C LEU A 5 17.32 29.62 2.67
N ARG A 6 17.24 29.06 1.45
CA ARG A 6 17.40 29.83 0.21
C ARG A 6 16.87 29.09 -1.03
N PRO A 7 16.38 29.82 -2.05
CA PRO A 7 15.23 29.44 -2.86
C PRO A 7 15.57 29.18 -4.33
N LEU A 8 14.54 28.72 -5.07
CA LEU A 8 14.24 29.09 -6.46
C LEU A 8 15.27 28.73 -7.54
N VAL A 9 15.02 27.63 -8.27
CA VAL A 9 15.19 27.61 -9.73
C VAL A 9 13.99 26.88 -10.33
N TRP A 10 13.16 27.67 -11.01
CA TRP A 10 12.17 27.23 -11.97
C TRP A 10 12.91 27.05 -13.30
N LEU A 11 12.87 25.85 -13.90
CA LEU A 11 13.31 25.67 -15.28
C LEU A 11 12.35 24.70 -15.98
N LEU A 12 11.51 25.34 -16.79
CA LEU A 12 10.53 24.79 -17.72
C LEU A 12 11.28 24.31 -18.99
N ALA A 13 11.20 23.04 -19.35
CA ALA A 13 11.56 22.57 -20.70
C ALA A 13 10.88 21.23 -21.06
N CYS A 14 10.28 21.21 -22.25
CA CYS A 14 9.51 20.15 -22.88
C CYS A 14 10.29 18.84 -23.15
N SER A 15 9.64 17.69 -22.98
CA SER A 15 9.84 16.48 -23.80
C SER A 15 8.55 15.65 -23.72
N ALA A 16 7.71 15.65 -24.75
CA ALA A 16 7.65 14.57 -25.76
C ALA A 16 7.41 13.18 -25.15
N GLY A 17 6.22 12.64 -25.40
CA GLY A 17 5.70 11.41 -24.81
C GLY A 17 6.61 10.20 -24.97
N ALA A 18 6.93 9.58 -23.85
CA ALA A 18 7.35 8.19 -23.78
C ALA A 18 6.11 7.36 -23.46
N SER A 19 5.79 6.40 -24.32
CA SER A 19 4.82 5.34 -24.07
C SER A 19 5.14 4.70 -22.72
N ALA A 20 4.32 5.00 -21.72
CA ALA A 20 4.41 4.36 -20.42
C ALA A 20 3.97 2.90 -20.62
N TRP A 21 4.92 2.01 -20.92
CA TRP A 21 4.79 0.62 -20.53
C TRP A 21 4.57 0.66 -19.02
N ALA A 22 3.32 0.44 -18.61
CA ALA A 22 2.97 0.23 -17.23
C ALA A 22 3.70 -1.05 -16.80
N ALA A 23 4.91 -0.89 -16.26
CA ALA A 23 5.55 -1.93 -15.49
C ALA A 23 4.58 -2.23 -14.35
N GLN A 24 3.86 -3.34 -14.48
CA GLN A 24 2.90 -3.82 -13.51
C GLN A 24 3.67 -4.12 -12.24
N SER A 25 3.80 -3.09 -11.41
CA SER A 25 4.61 -3.13 -10.20
C SER A 25 3.83 -3.98 -9.22
N SER A 26 4.34 -5.18 -8.95
CA SER A 26 3.78 -6.04 -7.92
C SER A 26 3.96 -5.33 -6.58
N GLU A 27 2.87 -4.93 -5.96
CA GLU A 27 2.87 -4.36 -4.62
C GLU A 27 2.73 -5.48 -3.59
N PRO A 28 3.28 -5.31 -2.38
CA PRO A 28 3.07 -6.29 -1.31
C PRO A 28 1.59 -6.32 -0.91
N ALA A 29 1.06 -7.52 -0.65
CA ALA A 29 -0.31 -7.72 -0.19
C ALA A 29 -0.55 -7.09 1.20
N MET A 30 0.45 -7.18 2.07
CA MET A 30 0.48 -6.47 3.35
C MET A 30 1.27 -5.16 3.21
N SER A 31 0.76 -4.08 3.79
CA SER A 31 1.51 -2.82 3.83
C SER A 31 2.60 -2.85 4.91
N LEU A 32 3.61 -1.98 4.76
CA LEU A 32 4.67 -1.83 5.76
C LEU A 32 4.11 -1.35 7.10
N GLU A 33 3.13 -0.44 7.07
CA GLU A 33 2.44 0.13 8.22
C GLU A 33 1.65 -0.94 8.97
N GLN A 34 0.98 -1.84 8.24
CA GLN A 34 0.30 -2.98 8.84
C GLN A 34 1.29 -3.91 9.56
N ALA A 35 2.45 -4.19 8.94
CA ALA A 35 3.48 -5.01 9.57
C ALA A 35 4.04 -4.32 10.83
N VAL A 36 4.21 -3.00 10.79
CA VAL A 36 4.64 -2.19 11.94
C VAL A 36 3.62 -2.22 13.07
N ALA A 37 2.32 -2.12 12.77
CA ALA A 37 1.26 -2.22 13.76
C ALA A 37 1.22 -3.61 14.40
N GLN A 38 1.31 -4.67 13.60
CA GLN A 38 1.37 -6.05 14.07
C GLN A 38 2.56 -6.26 15.02
N VAL A 39 3.76 -5.86 14.61
CA VAL A 39 4.99 -6.02 15.42
C VAL A 39 4.91 -5.23 16.72
N GLN A 40 4.36 -4.03 16.72
CA GLN A 40 4.16 -3.26 17.96
C GLN A 40 3.18 -3.96 18.91
N HIS A 41 2.07 -4.47 18.39
CA HIS A 41 1.08 -5.19 19.19
C HIS A 41 1.67 -6.47 19.81
N GLU A 42 2.43 -7.25 19.03
CA GLU A 42 3.03 -8.51 19.49
C GLU A 42 4.17 -8.31 20.49
N THR A 43 5.01 -7.29 20.26
CA THR A 43 6.24 -7.11 21.07
C THR A 43 6.07 -6.12 22.21
N GLY A 44 5.05 -5.26 22.17
CA GLY A 44 4.91 -4.12 23.08
C GLY A 44 6.07 -3.12 22.99
N GLY A 45 6.90 -3.22 21.95
CA GLY A 45 8.14 -2.47 21.80
C GLY A 45 8.00 -1.23 20.93
N LYS A 46 9.00 -0.34 21.01
CA LYS A 46 9.06 0.88 20.18
C LYS A 46 9.74 0.56 18.85
N VAL A 47 9.09 0.90 17.74
CA VAL A 47 9.68 0.76 16.41
C VAL A 47 10.74 1.82 16.18
N LEU A 48 11.92 1.39 15.73
CA LEU A 48 13.05 2.25 15.40
C LEU A 48 13.18 2.46 13.89
N SER A 49 12.85 1.44 13.10
CA SER A 49 12.92 1.49 11.64
C SER A 49 12.08 0.35 11.05
N ALA A 50 11.53 0.57 9.86
CA ALA A 50 10.80 -0.43 9.10
C ALA A 50 11.22 -0.33 7.63
N SER A 51 11.39 -1.47 6.98
CA SER A 51 11.80 -1.54 5.57
C SER A 51 11.16 -2.73 4.88
N THR A 52 10.94 -2.61 3.57
CA THR A 52 10.44 -3.70 2.73
C THR A 52 11.55 -4.18 1.80
N VAL A 53 11.75 -5.48 1.74
CA VAL A 53 12.74 -6.13 0.85
C VAL A 53 12.01 -7.08 -0.07
N ARG A 54 12.20 -6.93 -1.38
CA ARG A 54 11.69 -7.89 -2.37
C ARG A 54 12.61 -9.12 -2.40
N ARG A 55 12.04 -10.32 -2.22
CA ARG A 55 12.75 -11.60 -2.21
C ARG A 55 12.56 -12.43 -3.47
N GLY A 56 11.54 -12.11 -4.26
CA GLY A 56 11.25 -12.77 -5.53
C GLY A 56 10.26 -11.97 -6.37
N ARG A 57 9.75 -12.57 -7.45
CA ARG A 57 8.77 -11.91 -8.33
C ARG A 57 7.52 -11.47 -7.56
N SER A 58 7.04 -12.29 -6.64
CA SER A 58 5.82 -12.03 -5.88
C SER A 58 6.00 -12.25 -4.38
N SER A 59 7.21 -12.05 -3.86
CA SER A 59 7.52 -12.29 -2.44
C SER A 59 8.28 -11.11 -1.87
N PHE A 60 7.85 -10.65 -0.69
CA PHE A 60 8.39 -9.52 0.03
C PHE A 60 8.58 -9.87 1.52
N GLU A 61 9.51 -9.17 2.15
CA GLU A 61 9.80 -9.23 3.58
C GLU A 61 9.73 -7.82 4.15
N HIS A 62 8.85 -7.60 5.13
CA HIS A 62 8.89 -6.42 5.97
C HIS A 62 9.79 -6.69 7.16
N ARG A 63 10.86 -5.91 7.28
CA ARG A 63 11.82 -5.99 8.37
C ARG A 63 11.61 -4.80 9.29
N VAL A 64 11.15 -5.09 10.51
CA VAL A 64 10.86 -4.10 11.53
C VAL A 64 11.90 -4.22 12.64
N LYS A 65 12.69 -3.15 12.83
CA LYS A 65 13.60 -3.02 13.96
C LYS A 65 12.83 -2.47 15.15
N VAL A 66 12.75 -3.24 16.22
CA VAL A 66 11.99 -2.89 17.43
C VAL A 66 12.90 -2.88 18.65
N LEU A 67 12.75 -1.87 19.50
CA LEU A 67 13.27 -1.84 20.86
C LEU A 67 12.24 -2.52 21.77
N THR A 68 12.57 -3.69 22.29
CA THR A 68 11.69 -4.41 23.21
C THR A 68 11.61 -3.72 24.57
N PRO A 69 10.57 -3.99 25.37
CA PRO A 69 10.48 -3.48 26.75
C PRO A 69 11.66 -3.91 27.64
N THR A 70 12.31 -5.02 27.30
CA THR A 70 13.53 -5.50 27.96
C THR A 70 14.79 -4.72 27.55
N GLY A 71 14.68 -3.68 26.73
CA GLY A 71 15.78 -2.81 26.33
C GLY A 71 16.65 -3.34 25.18
N HIS A 72 16.24 -4.43 24.51
CA HIS A 72 17.02 -5.03 23.42
C HIS A 72 16.45 -4.64 22.06
N VAL A 73 17.33 -4.47 21.06
CA VAL A 73 16.90 -4.27 19.68
C VAL A 73 16.76 -5.62 18.99
N ARG A 74 15.58 -5.91 18.43
CA ARG A 74 15.30 -7.11 17.64
C ARG A 74 14.84 -6.73 16.25
N VAL A 75 15.14 -7.58 15.26
CA VAL A 75 14.60 -7.47 13.91
C VAL A 75 13.51 -8.52 13.76
N VAL A 76 12.27 -8.08 13.58
CA VAL A 76 11.13 -8.95 13.28
C VAL A 76 10.91 -8.93 11.78
N THR A 77 10.82 -10.11 11.17
CA THR A 77 10.60 -10.26 9.72
C THR A 77 9.21 -10.81 9.49
N VAL A 78 8.41 -10.07 8.71
CA VAL A 78 7.07 -10.47 8.30
C VAL A 78 7.10 -10.70 6.80
N THR A 79 6.86 -11.94 6.38
CA THR A 79 6.80 -12.30 4.96
C THR A 79 5.43 -12.00 4.38
N THR A 80 5.37 -11.36 3.21
CA THR A 80 4.13 -11.16 2.45
C THR A 80 4.35 -11.52 1.00
N GLU A 81 3.31 -12.01 0.35
CA GLU A 81 3.29 -12.15 -1.11
C GLU A 81 2.84 -10.86 -1.79
N ALA A 82 2.94 -10.81 -3.12
CA ALA A 82 2.36 -9.71 -3.90
C ALA A 82 0.84 -9.76 -3.84
N SER A 83 0.18 -8.60 -3.76
CA SER A 83 -1.25 -8.52 -4.01
C SER A 83 -1.50 -8.98 -5.45
N LYS A 84 -2.12 -10.15 -5.60
CA LYS A 84 -2.79 -10.45 -6.86
C LYS A 84 -3.95 -9.46 -6.92
N ALA A 85 -3.91 -8.53 -7.87
CA ALA A 85 -5.01 -7.59 -8.09
C ALA A 85 -6.32 -8.37 -7.96
N PRO A 86 -7.26 -7.96 -7.09
CA PRO A 86 -8.54 -8.64 -7.03
C PRO A 86 -9.07 -8.58 -8.46
N ALA A 87 -9.27 -9.75 -9.07
CA ALA A 87 -10.19 -9.82 -10.19
C ALA A 87 -11.43 -9.13 -9.65
N SER A 88 -11.83 -8.04 -10.27
CA SER A 88 -13.05 -7.32 -9.95
C SER A 88 -14.11 -8.36 -9.60
N ASP A 89 -14.56 -8.36 -8.33
CA ASP A 89 -15.91 -8.80 -8.04
C ASP A 89 -16.80 -7.77 -8.74
N ASP A 90 -16.91 -7.99 -10.05
CA ASP A 90 -17.64 -7.20 -11.02
C ASP A 90 -19.09 -7.23 -10.60
N SER A 91 -19.59 -6.02 -10.44
CA SER A 91 -20.93 -5.75 -10.01
C SER A 91 -21.90 -6.23 -11.08
N THR A 92 -22.55 -7.38 -10.87
CA THR A 92 -23.86 -7.65 -11.48
C THR A 92 -24.93 -7.81 -10.41
N LYS A 93 -24.99 -6.87 -9.47
CA LYS A 93 -26.24 -6.60 -8.75
C LYS A 93 -26.92 -5.41 -9.43
N ASN A 94 -27.47 -5.63 -10.62
CA ASN A 94 -28.49 -4.74 -11.16
C ASN A 94 -29.72 -4.86 -10.25
N PRO A 95 -30.16 -3.83 -9.50
CA PRO A 95 -31.52 -3.82 -9.04
C PRO A 95 -32.36 -3.61 -10.30
N SER A 96 -33.01 -4.67 -10.79
CA SER A 96 -34.07 -4.53 -11.77
C SER A 96 -35.14 -3.65 -11.13
N SER A 97 -35.17 -2.38 -11.52
CA SER A 97 -36.25 -1.46 -11.23
C SER A 97 -37.47 -1.94 -11.98
N ASP A 98 -38.26 -2.81 -11.37
CA ASP A 98 -39.59 -3.16 -11.86
C ASP A 98 -40.54 -2.00 -11.50
N GLY A 99 -40.42 -0.93 -12.30
CA GLY A 99 -41.28 0.23 -12.27
C GLY A 99 -42.23 0.21 -13.46
N GLY A 100 -43.52 0.02 -13.18
CA GLY A 100 -44.64 0.32 -14.08
C GLY A 100 -45.25 -0.92 -14.74
N SER A 101 -46.54 -1.20 -14.60
CA SER A 101 -47.55 -0.25 -15.05
C SER A 101 -48.96 -0.67 -14.57
N ASN A 102 -49.56 0.18 -13.74
CA ASN A 102 -51.00 0.28 -13.60
C ASN A 102 -51.55 0.86 -14.93
N LYS A 103 -52.32 0.08 -15.68
CA LYS A 103 -53.19 0.58 -16.75
C LYS A 103 -54.57 -0.08 -16.65
N GLU A 104 -55.49 0.80 -16.27
CA GLU A 104 -56.94 0.85 -16.40
C GLU A 104 -57.60 0.05 -17.57
N LYS A 105 -58.88 -0.30 -17.31
CA LYS A 105 -60.01 -0.65 -18.22
C LYS A 105 -60.13 -2.10 -18.74
N HIS A 106 -61.14 -2.82 -18.26
CA HIS A 106 -62.45 -2.94 -18.93
C HIS A 106 -63.54 -3.48 -17.98
#